data_AF-A0A8C6NUN4-F1
#
_entry.id   AF-A0A8C6NUN4-F1
#
_cell.length_a   1.000
_cell.length_b   1.000
_cell.length_c   1.000
_cell.angle_alpha   90.00
_cell.angle_beta   90.00
_cell.angle_gamma   90.00
#
_symmetry.space_group_name_H-M   'P 1'
#
loop_
_entity.id
_entity.type
_entity.pdbx_description
1 polymer ?
#
loop_
_entity_poly.entity_id
_entity_poly.type
_entity_poly.pdbx_seq_one_letter_code
_entity_poly.pdbx_strand_id
1 'polypeptide(L)'
;MSAALRTQLLLCLVSLSTRTGLTRYIEDNDASDGLYSLLLAQKRESEDFIFRRPLRCLDMLANEGYFTFVASRPQLACAAFIIAEPGEVISVELSDVSIDCTAGDFVKIFDGWVLKGEKFPSSFDHPLPPHERYTDYCSSTGPLVASQSSQNVAMVFFRIHSPESGFNLAVKKLHNPLQEGMDMNRLVSSGRIRLKSIKYTNANSEKYMQNTKCADVSLQRQLWSGCSGSGDYVELLGGNGVDTSKMFPVADLCFPASGLAQMKIGCDNSVVRLVSSGNYVNRVTFQYRLLDQNELPKTRENGLDHFCAVE
;
A
#
# COMPACT_ATOMS: atom_id res chain seq x y z
N MET A 1 21.04 45.80 -58.17
CA MET A 1 20.58 44.39 -58.03
C MET A 1 19.10 44.33 -58.40
N SER A 2 18.67 43.30 -59.14
CA SER A 2 17.30 43.18 -59.66
C SER A 2 16.25 43.05 -58.54
N ALA A 3 15.04 43.61 -58.78
CA ALA A 3 13.92 43.57 -57.83
C ALA A 3 13.52 42.13 -57.43
N ALA A 4 13.59 41.17 -58.36
CA ALA A 4 13.28 39.76 -58.12
C ALA A 4 14.20 39.11 -57.06
N LEU A 5 15.47 39.54 -56.99
CA LEU A 5 16.41 39.02 -56.00
C LEU A 5 16.09 39.49 -54.58
N ARG A 6 15.51 40.69 -54.44
CA ARG A 6 15.07 41.24 -53.15
C ARG A 6 13.82 40.52 -52.63
N THR A 7 12.88 40.16 -53.52
CA THR A 7 11.65 39.45 -53.13
C THR A 7 11.95 38.02 -52.63
N GLN A 8 12.84 37.29 -53.31
CA GLN A 8 13.23 35.94 -52.84
C GLN A 8 14.02 35.96 -51.52
N LEU A 9 14.86 36.97 -51.29
CA LEU A 9 15.59 37.11 -50.02
C LEU A 9 14.64 37.39 -48.85
N LEU A 10 13.63 38.25 -49.05
CA LEU A 10 12.58 38.52 -48.06
C LEU A 10 11.74 37.28 -47.73
N LEU A 11 11.35 36.49 -48.73
CA LEU A 11 10.60 35.25 -48.52
C LEU A 11 11.42 34.20 -47.74
N CYS A 12 12.71 34.05 -48.04
CA CYS A 12 13.59 33.16 -47.25
C CYS A 12 13.70 33.60 -45.79
N LEU A 13 13.88 34.91 -45.53
CA LEU A 13 13.99 35.45 -44.16
C LEU A 13 12.71 35.24 -43.33
N VAL A 14 11.52 35.40 -43.92
CA VAL A 14 10.24 35.13 -43.25
C VAL A 14 10.01 33.62 -43.01
N SER A 15 10.52 32.75 -43.89
CA SER A 15 10.46 31.29 -43.68
C SER A 15 11.40 30.77 -42.59
N LEU A 16 12.47 31.51 -42.28
CA LEU A 16 13.41 31.18 -41.22
C LEU A 16 12.93 31.68 -39.85
N SER A 17 12.34 32.88 -39.76
CA SER A 17 11.82 33.43 -38.50
C SER A 17 10.58 32.70 -37.97
N THR A 18 9.86 31.97 -38.81
CA THR A 18 8.68 31.17 -38.43
C THR A 18 9.02 29.77 -37.89
N ARG A 19 10.30 29.36 -37.89
CA ARG A 19 10.76 28.07 -37.29
C ARG A 19 11.46 28.19 -35.94
N THR A 20 11.63 29.40 -35.41
CA THR A 20 12.12 29.62 -34.03
C THR A 20 11.02 30.25 -33.17
N GLY A 21 9.97 29.47 -32.91
CA GLY A 21 8.92 29.82 -31.96
C GLY A 21 9.43 29.78 -30.52
N LEU A 22 10.10 30.85 -30.10
CA LEU A 22 10.56 31.04 -28.71
C LEU A 22 9.75 32.18 -28.10
N THR A 23 8.55 31.84 -27.63
CA THR A 23 7.58 32.76 -27.04
C THR A 23 8.10 33.27 -25.69
N ARG A 24 8.93 34.33 -25.71
CA ARG A 24 9.14 35.16 -24.52
C ARG A 24 7.90 36.03 -24.33
N TYR A 25 7.11 35.71 -23.32
CA TYR A 25 6.14 36.64 -22.78
C TYR A 25 6.90 37.81 -22.12
N ILE A 26 6.39 39.03 -22.27
CA ILE A 26 6.98 40.23 -21.68
C ILE A 26 6.53 40.30 -20.22
N GLU A 27 7.47 40.45 -19.30
CA GLU A 27 7.18 40.87 -17.92
C GLU A 27 6.78 42.34 -17.95
N ASP A 28 5.52 42.63 -17.57
CA ASP A 28 5.10 43.98 -17.22
C ASP A 28 5.13 44.10 -15.70
N ASN A 29 5.82 45.12 -15.18
CA ASN A 29 6.36 45.11 -13.82
C ASN A 29 5.58 46.05 -12.87
N ASP A 30 4.31 45.73 -12.62
CA ASP A 30 3.49 46.42 -11.61
C ASP A 30 3.73 45.83 -10.21
N ALA A 31 4.78 46.33 -9.56
CA ALA A 31 5.32 45.87 -8.28
C ALA A 31 4.44 46.14 -7.03
N SER A 32 3.11 46.23 -7.18
CA SER A 32 2.16 46.46 -6.06
C SER A 32 1.19 45.30 -5.82
N ASP A 33 0.82 44.52 -6.84
CA ASP A 33 -0.17 43.44 -6.70
C ASP A 33 0.44 42.09 -6.26
N GLY A 34 1.76 41.92 -6.38
CA GLY A 34 2.44 40.67 -6.03
C GLY A 34 2.22 40.24 -4.57
N LEU A 35 2.21 41.18 -3.61
CA LEU A 35 1.98 40.86 -2.20
C LEU A 35 0.51 40.51 -1.90
N TYR A 36 -0.46 41.21 -2.49
CA TYR A 36 -1.87 40.85 -2.34
C TYR A 36 -2.21 39.53 -3.06
N SER A 37 -1.61 39.27 -4.23
CA SER A 37 -1.74 38.00 -4.93
C SER A 37 -1.07 36.84 -4.18
N LEU A 38 0.08 37.06 -3.53
CA LEU A 38 0.71 36.07 -2.64
C LEU A 38 -0.13 35.80 -1.39
N LEU A 39 -0.70 36.84 -0.76
CA LEU A 39 -1.60 36.68 0.39
C LEU A 39 -2.91 35.96 0.01
N LEU A 40 -3.46 36.23 -1.18
CA LEU A 40 -4.64 35.54 -1.72
C LEU A 40 -4.33 34.14 -2.24
N ALA A 41 -3.11 33.86 -2.68
CA ALA A 41 -2.62 32.52 -3.02
C ALA A 41 -2.40 31.67 -1.76
N GLN A 42 -1.70 32.21 -0.74
CA GLN A 42 -1.59 31.57 0.57
C GLN A 42 -2.96 31.30 1.21
N LYS A 43 -3.92 32.22 1.05
CA LYS A 43 -5.31 32.03 1.52
C LYS A 43 -6.12 31.05 0.64
N ARG A 44 -5.60 30.60 -0.50
CA ARG A 44 -6.17 29.53 -1.33
C ARG A 44 -5.47 28.18 -1.20
N GLU A 45 -4.30 28.13 -0.55
CA GLU A 45 -3.60 26.88 -0.18
C GLU A 45 -3.94 26.41 1.25
N SER A 46 -4.79 27.12 2.00
CA SER A 46 -5.08 26.81 3.41
C SER A 46 -6.53 26.40 3.73
N GLU A 47 -7.25 25.83 2.76
CA GLU A 47 -8.30 24.85 3.07
C GLU A 47 -7.84 23.50 2.52
N ASP A 48 -7.10 22.76 3.36
CA ASP A 48 -6.87 21.34 3.12
C ASP A 48 -8.22 20.69 2.85
N PHE A 49 -8.42 20.16 1.64
CA PHE A 49 -9.68 19.49 1.28
C PHE A 49 -9.70 18.10 1.94
N ILE A 50 -9.87 18.12 3.25
CA ILE A 50 -9.96 16.95 4.10
C ILE A 50 -11.12 16.10 3.59
N PHE A 51 -10.80 14.94 3.02
CA PHE A 51 -11.80 14.01 2.51
C PHE A 51 -12.71 13.55 3.64
N ARG A 52 -14.04 13.66 3.46
CA ARG A 52 -15.04 13.21 4.45
C ARG A 52 -16.12 12.38 3.80
N ARG A 53 -16.48 11.25 4.41
CA ARG A 53 -17.65 10.45 4.01
C ARG A 53 -18.15 9.55 5.16
N PRO A 54 -19.41 9.07 5.13
CA PRO A 54 -19.85 8.02 6.02
C PRO A 54 -19.00 6.75 5.88
N LEU A 55 -18.70 6.11 7.02
CA LEU A 55 -18.08 4.79 7.09
C LEU A 55 -19.14 3.70 6.88
N ARG A 56 -18.83 2.68 6.07
CA ARG A 56 -19.72 1.53 5.87
C ARG A 56 -19.36 0.40 6.82
N CYS A 57 -20.32 -0.49 7.09
CA CYS A 57 -19.99 -1.79 7.66
C CYS A 57 -19.30 -2.62 6.57
N LEU A 58 -18.09 -3.12 6.82
CA LEU A 58 -17.20 -3.75 5.83
C LEU A 58 -16.76 -2.74 4.75
N ASP A 59 -15.87 -1.83 5.14
CA ASP A 59 -15.33 -0.77 4.29
C ASP A 59 -13.83 -0.98 3.99
N MET A 60 -13.35 -0.41 2.89
CA MET A 60 -11.92 -0.42 2.52
C MET A 60 -11.45 1.01 2.28
N LEU A 61 -10.50 1.46 3.11
CA LEU A 61 -10.03 2.83 3.17
C LEU A 61 -8.60 2.91 2.61
N ALA A 62 -8.49 3.30 1.34
CA ALA A 62 -7.21 3.58 0.66
C ALA A 62 -6.84 5.08 0.66
N ASN A 63 -7.80 5.95 0.96
CA ASN A 63 -7.59 7.39 1.11
C ASN A 63 -7.59 7.75 2.59
N GLU A 64 -6.75 8.71 2.97
CA GLU A 64 -6.87 9.41 4.25
C GLU A 64 -8.11 10.32 4.28
N GLY A 65 -8.51 10.75 5.48
CA GLY A 65 -9.71 11.55 5.69
C GLY A 65 -10.42 11.24 7.00
N TYR A 66 -11.65 11.75 7.13
CA TYR A 66 -12.51 11.57 8.31
C TYR A 66 -13.77 10.80 7.92
N PHE A 67 -14.07 9.79 8.71
CA PHE A 67 -15.14 8.84 8.44
C PHE A 67 -16.07 8.75 9.64
N THR A 68 -17.37 8.96 9.42
CA THR A 68 -18.37 8.91 10.50
C THR A 68 -19.16 7.62 10.38
N PHE A 69 -19.20 6.82 11.44
CA PHE A 69 -20.08 5.66 11.54
C PHE A 69 -21.26 5.97 12.45
N VAL A 70 -22.48 5.65 12.01
CA VAL A 70 -23.71 5.68 12.83
C VAL A 70 -24.50 4.41 12.55
N ALA A 71 -24.90 3.69 13.61
CA ALA A 71 -25.68 2.48 13.50
C ALA A 71 -27.15 2.79 13.16
N SER A 72 -27.64 2.36 12.00
CA SER A 72 -29.07 2.42 11.66
C SER A 72 -29.90 1.27 12.24
N ARG A 73 -29.21 0.24 12.75
CA ARG A 73 -29.73 -1.00 13.34
C ARG A 73 -28.58 -1.68 14.11
N PRO A 74 -28.81 -2.74 14.91
CA PRO A 74 -27.73 -3.51 15.51
C PRO A 74 -26.75 -4.06 14.45
N GLN A 75 -25.46 -3.85 14.66
CA GLN A 75 -24.36 -4.24 13.78
C GLN A 75 -23.34 -5.06 14.57
N LEU A 76 -23.35 -6.38 14.37
CA LEU A 76 -22.66 -7.33 15.25
C LEU A 76 -21.21 -7.63 14.85
N ALA A 77 -20.84 -7.39 13.59
CA ALA A 77 -19.53 -7.73 13.03
C ALA A 77 -19.17 -6.80 11.86
N CYS A 78 -18.73 -5.58 12.17
CA CYS A 78 -18.25 -4.64 11.16
C CYS A 78 -16.74 -4.44 11.26
N ALA A 79 -16.13 -4.12 10.11
CA ALA A 79 -14.73 -3.75 10.02
C ALA A 79 -14.49 -2.67 8.95
N ALA A 80 -13.44 -1.89 9.14
CA ALA A 80 -12.83 -1.02 8.15
C ALA A 80 -11.38 -1.48 7.94
N PHE A 81 -11.05 -1.87 6.72
CA PHE A 81 -9.70 -2.29 6.33
C PHE A 81 -8.98 -1.08 5.74
N ILE A 82 -7.93 -0.62 6.42
CA ILE A 82 -7.17 0.56 6.01
C ILE A 82 -5.87 0.08 5.36
N ILE A 83 -5.53 0.71 4.22
CA ILE A 83 -4.29 0.45 3.48
C ILE A 83 -3.62 1.77 3.09
N ALA A 84 -2.31 1.83 3.31
CA ALA A 84 -1.46 2.92 2.88
C ALA A 84 -0.47 2.46 1.81
N GLU A 85 0.19 3.42 1.16
CA GLU A 85 1.27 3.09 0.24
C GLU A 85 2.42 2.43 1.01
N PRO A 86 3.29 1.64 0.35
CA PRO A 86 4.34 0.89 1.03
C PRO A 86 5.32 1.68 1.89
N GLY A 87 5.56 2.95 1.52
CA GLY A 87 6.39 3.89 2.25
C GLY A 87 5.66 4.65 3.36
N GLU A 88 4.43 4.26 3.70
CA GLU A 88 3.56 4.96 4.65
C GLU A 88 3.13 4.04 5.80
N VAL A 89 2.99 4.60 7.00
CA VAL A 89 2.25 3.99 8.11
C VAL A 89 0.95 4.75 8.36
N ILE A 90 -0.02 4.08 8.98
CA ILE A 90 -1.36 4.62 9.21
C ILE A 90 -1.45 5.10 10.65
N SER A 91 -1.87 6.36 10.84
CA SER A 91 -2.35 6.85 12.13
C SER A 91 -3.88 6.85 12.11
N VAL A 92 -4.45 6.23 13.15
CA VAL A 92 -5.90 6.07 13.34
C VAL A 92 -6.30 6.75 14.64
N GLU A 93 -7.32 7.58 14.60
CA GLU A 93 -7.78 8.38 15.74
C GLU A 93 -9.31 8.28 15.86
N LEU A 94 -9.79 7.78 17.01
CA LEU A 94 -11.21 7.67 17.35
C LEU A 94 -11.64 8.84 18.23
N SER A 95 -12.76 9.46 17.86
CA SER A 95 -13.35 10.61 18.55
C SER A 95 -14.89 10.53 18.50
N ASP A 96 -15.57 11.31 19.35
CA ASP A 96 -17.04 11.40 19.39
C ASP A 96 -17.73 10.03 19.46
N VAL A 97 -17.21 9.18 20.34
CA VAL A 97 -17.61 7.76 20.46
C VAL A 97 -18.81 7.66 21.39
N SER A 98 -19.92 7.11 20.89
CA SER A 98 -21.22 7.05 21.56
C SER A 98 -21.76 5.61 21.65
N ILE A 99 -20.95 4.69 22.19
CA ILE A 99 -21.27 3.25 22.30
C ILE A 99 -21.47 2.79 23.75
N ASP A 100 -22.19 1.69 23.96
CA ASP A 100 -22.37 1.11 25.31
C ASP A 100 -21.42 -0.09 25.56
N CYS A 101 -20.24 0.23 26.10
CA CYS A 101 -19.26 -0.78 26.50
C CYS A 101 -19.80 -1.77 27.56
N THR A 102 -20.82 -1.41 28.34
CA THR A 102 -21.39 -2.28 29.40
C THR A 102 -22.41 -3.27 28.84
N ALA A 103 -23.17 -2.88 27.82
CA ALA A 103 -23.96 -3.78 26.98
C ALA A 103 -23.10 -4.65 26.03
N GLY A 104 -21.78 -4.41 26.00
CA GLY A 104 -20.82 -5.17 25.21
C GLY A 104 -20.60 -4.63 23.79
N ASP A 105 -20.94 -3.38 23.49
CA ASP A 105 -20.37 -2.71 22.33
C ASP A 105 -18.84 -2.61 22.47
N PHE A 106 -18.14 -2.53 21.34
CA PHE A 106 -16.72 -2.22 21.33
C PHE A 106 -16.30 -1.59 20.01
N VAL A 107 -15.26 -0.76 20.04
CA VAL A 107 -14.48 -0.37 18.87
C VAL A 107 -13.02 -0.71 19.19
N LYS A 108 -12.39 -1.50 18.33
CA LYS A 108 -11.01 -1.96 18.48
C LYS A 108 -10.20 -1.65 17.24
N ILE A 109 -9.04 -1.04 17.43
CA ILE A 109 -8.04 -0.84 16.38
C ILE A 109 -7.04 -2.00 16.50
N PHE A 110 -6.58 -2.49 15.36
CA PHE A 110 -5.56 -3.52 15.26
C PHE A 110 -4.45 -3.09 14.31
N ASP A 111 -3.21 -3.25 14.76
CA ASP A 111 -1.99 -3.06 13.95
C ASP A 111 -1.83 -4.26 13.01
N GLY A 112 -2.23 -4.07 11.75
CA GLY A 112 -2.44 -5.14 10.76
C GLY A 112 -3.91 -5.41 10.42
N TRP A 113 -4.21 -6.60 9.88
CA TRP A 113 -5.55 -7.09 9.54
C TRP A 113 -5.85 -8.42 10.24
N VAL A 114 -7.12 -8.64 10.59
CA VAL A 114 -7.65 -9.92 11.07
C VAL A 114 -8.69 -10.45 10.08
N LEU A 115 -8.42 -11.62 9.48
CA LEU A 115 -9.27 -12.21 8.44
C LEU A 115 -9.45 -13.71 8.72
N LYS A 116 -10.70 -14.18 8.79
CA LYS A 116 -11.05 -15.59 9.12
C LYS A 116 -10.34 -16.13 10.41
N GLY A 117 -10.06 -15.25 11.38
CA GLY A 117 -9.33 -15.58 12.62
C GLY A 117 -7.80 -15.52 12.52
N GLU A 118 -7.26 -15.50 11.31
CA GLU A 118 -5.85 -15.27 11.02
C GLU A 118 -5.47 -13.81 11.17
N LYS A 119 -4.17 -13.55 11.36
CA LYS A 119 -3.63 -12.20 11.59
C LYS A 119 -2.50 -11.94 10.61
N PHE A 120 -2.61 -10.82 9.91
CA PHE A 120 -1.58 -10.30 9.02
C PHE A 120 -1.05 -8.96 9.58
N PRO A 121 0.26 -8.75 9.71
CA PRO A 121 1.34 -9.73 9.56
C PRO A 121 1.28 -10.84 10.63
N SER A 122 1.95 -11.96 10.36
CA SER A 122 2.12 -13.04 11.33
C SER A 122 3.02 -12.61 12.50
N SER A 123 3.05 -13.38 13.57
CA SER A 123 3.91 -13.10 14.74
C SER A 123 5.41 -13.16 14.44
N PHE A 124 5.83 -13.75 13.32
CA PHE A 124 7.22 -13.75 12.88
C PHE A 124 7.58 -12.51 12.05
N ASP A 125 6.57 -11.84 11.48
CA ASP A 125 6.74 -10.74 10.52
C ASP A 125 6.26 -9.39 11.10
N HIS A 126 6.13 -9.32 12.43
CA HIS A 126 5.70 -8.14 13.16
C HIS A 126 6.61 -7.90 14.38
N PRO A 127 7.02 -6.65 14.69
CA PRO A 127 7.87 -6.38 15.86
C PRO A 127 7.14 -6.62 17.19
N LEU A 128 5.86 -6.27 17.26
CA LEU A 128 5.02 -6.45 18.45
C LEU A 128 4.29 -7.81 18.44
N PRO A 129 4.17 -8.52 19.58
CA PRO A 129 3.39 -9.74 19.70
C PRO A 129 1.88 -9.46 19.56
N PRO A 130 1.05 -10.44 19.15
CA PRO A 130 -0.35 -10.17 18.77
C PRO A 130 -1.25 -9.53 19.82
N HIS A 131 -0.94 -9.64 21.11
CA HIS A 131 -1.74 -9.06 22.19
C HIS A 131 -1.46 -7.57 22.39
N GLU A 132 -0.25 -7.10 22.07
CA GLU A 132 0.13 -5.67 22.10
C GLU A 132 -0.38 -4.89 20.87
N ARG A 133 -0.86 -5.60 19.84
CA ARG A 133 -1.38 -5.01 18.59
C ARG A 133 -2.83 -4.54 18.66
N TYR A 134 -3.52 -4.73 19.78
CA TYR A 134 -4.93 -4.33 19.95
C TYR A 134 -5.04 -3.08 20.81
N THR A 135 -5.67 -2.05 20.28
CA THR A 135 -6.09 -0.86 21.02
C THR A 135 -7.61 -0.92 21.19
N ASP A 136 -8.08 -1.14 22.41
CA ASP A 136 -9.51 -1.26 22.74
C ASP A 136 -10.03 0.03 23.35
N TYR A 137 -11.01 0.67 22.70
CA TYR A 137 -11.63 1.89 23.20
C TYR A 137 -12.20 1.71 24.61
N CYS A 138 -12.92 0.61 24.86
CA CYS A 138 -13.59 0.37 26.13
C CYS A 138 -12.62 0.07 27.30
N SER A 139 -11.35 -0.19 26.99
CA SER A 139 -10.28 -0.38 28.00
C SER A 139 -9.33 0.81 28.11
N SER A 140 -9.52 1.86 27.30
CA SER A 140 -8.61 3.01 27.24
C SER A 140 -8.98 4.09 28.25
N THR A 141 -7.98 4.63 28.94
CA THR A 141 -8.15 5.74 29.89
C THR A 141 -7.98 7.09 29.21
N GLY A 142 -8.87 7.43 28.26
CA GLY A 142 -8.87 8.72 27.59
C GLY A 142 -10.06 8.95 26.66
N PRO A 143 -10.52 10.20 26.46
CA PRO A 143 -11.64 10.52 25.56
C PRO A 143 -11.25 10.38 24.08
N LEU A 144 -9.96 10.42 23.78
CA LEU A 144 -9.39 10.23 22.44
C LEU A 144 -8.57 8.95 22.45
N VAL A 145 -8.82 8.07 21.48
CA VAL A 145 -8.07 6.81 21.33
C VAL A 145 -7.37 6.81 19.98
N ALA A 146 -6.06 7.02 20.02
CA ALA A 146 -5.21 7.02 18.84
C ALA A 146 -4.29 5.79 18.82
N SER A 147 -3.99 5.29 17.63
CA SER A 147 -3.08 4.17 17.40
C SER A 147 -2.34 4.38 16.08
N GLN A 148 -1.04 4.09 16.06
CA GLN A 148 -0.24 4.08 14.83
C GLN A 148 0.08 2.63 14.47
N SER A 149 -0.01 2.28 13.19
CA SER A 149 0.40 0.96 12.71
C SER A 149 1.92 0.88 12.51
N SER A 150 2.49 -0.31 12.72
CA SER A 150 3.90 -0.60 12.46
C SER A 150 4.19 -0.75 10.96
N GLN A 151 3.15 -0.96 10.14
CA GLN A 151 3.24 -1.19 8.69
C GLN A 151 2.10 -0.46 7.94
N ASN A 152 2.03 -0.59 6.62
CA ASN A 152 1.08 0.12 5.76
C ASN A 152 -0.36 -0.45 5.79
N VAL A 153 -0.74 -1.19 6.83
CA VAL A 153 -2.06 -1.79 7.01
C VAL A 153 -2.56 -1.64 8.46
N ALA A 154 -3.84 -1.33 8.62
CA ALA A 154 -4.53 -1.27 9.90
C ALA A 154 -5.98 -1.73 9.74
N MET A 155 -6.60 -2.15 10.84
CA MET A 155 -8.00 -2.58 10.86
C MET A 155 -8.72 -1.96 12.05
N VAL A 156 -9.88 -1.36 11.81
CA VAL A 156 -10.82 -0.99 12.88
C VAL A 156 -11.99 -1.93 12.82
N PHE A 157 -12.27 -2.67 13.89
CA PHE A 157 -13.36 -3.63 13.95
C PHE A 157 -14.22 -3.38 15.19
N PHE A 158 -15.53 -3.49 15.00
CA PHE A 158 -16.48 -2.97 15.97
C PHE A 158 -17.83 -3.72 15.96
N ARG A 159 -18.49 -3.64 17.10
CA ARG A 159 -19.85 -4.10 17.36
C ARG A 159 -20.61 -2.98 18.06
N ILE A 160 -21.76 -2.62 17.52
CA ILE A 160 -22.64 -1.57 18.05
C ILE A 160 -24.08 -2.09 17.99
N HIS A 161 -24.72 -2.28 19.14
CA HIS A 161 -26.10 -2.79 19.22
C HIS A 161 -27.14 -1.68 19.09
N SER A 162 -26.91 -0.55 19.75
CA SER A 162 -27.86 0.57 19.80
C SER A 162 -27.95 1.27 18.43
N PRO A 163 -29.16 1.56 17.91
CA PRO A 163 -29.33 2.54 16.84
C PRO A 163 -28.85 3.92 17.29
N GLU A 164 -28.48 4.77 16.34
CA GLU A 164 -27.96 6.15 16.52
C GLU A 164 -26.59 6.25 17.23
N SER A 165 -26.15 5.20 17.94
CA SER A 165 -24.77 5.06 18.43
C SER A 165 -23.75 5.00 17.29
N GLY A 166 -22.56 5.58 17.53
CA GLY A 166 -21.56 5.77 16.48
C GLY A 166 -20.18 6.16 16.98
N PHE A 167 -19.33 6.55 16.03
CA PHE A 167 -18.02 7.13 16.28
C PHE A 167 -17.51 7.88 15.04
N ASN A 168 -16.60 8.84 15.27
CA ASN A 168 -15.79 9.44 14.22
C ASN A 168 -14.40 8.80 14.19
N LEU A 169 -13.93 8.52 12.97
CA LEU A 169 -12.67 7.86 12.65
C LEU A 169 -11.84 8.78 11.75
N ALA A 170 -10.77 9.35 12.26
CA ALA A 170 -9.78 10.03 11.43
C ALA A 170 -8.69 9.03 11.02
N VAL A 171 -8.34 9.03 9.74
CA VAL A 171 -7.26 8.24 9.14
C VAL A 171 -6.28 9.21 8.52
N LYS A 172 -5.02 9.14 8.93
CA LYS A 172 -3.90 9.91 8.36
C LYS A 172 -2.82 8.95 7.88
N LYS A 173 -2.20 9.25 6.74
CA LYS A 173 -1.05 8.51 6.25
C LYS A 173 0.22 9.29 6.56
N LEU A 174 1.19 8.62 7.16
CA LEU A 174 2.44 9.23 7.60
C LEU A 174 3.59 8.58 6.84
N HIS A 175 4.40 9.38 6.16
CA HIS A 175 5.60 8.91 5.49
C HIS A 175 6.52 8.20 6.48
N ASN A 176 6.88 6.96 6.18
CA ASN A 176 7.76 6.12 6.97
C ASN A 176 9.12 6.03 6.28
N PRO A 177 10.13 6.81 6.70
CA PRO A 177 11.44 6.84 6.04
C PRO A 177 12.18 5.50 6.12
N LEU A 178 11.80 4.59 7.03
CA LEU A 178 12.33 3.23 7.10
C LEU A 178 11.80 2.34 5.94
N GLN A 179 10.68 2.72 5.31
CA GLN A 179 10.01 1.96 4.25
C GLN A 179 10.15 2.58 2.85
N GLU A 180 11.06 3.55 2.65
CA GLU A 180 11.43 4.16 1.36
C GLU A 180 12.03 3.18 0.31
N GLY A 181 11.92 1.87 0.55
CA GLY A 181 12.36 0.82 -0.35
C GLY A 181 11.33 0.35 -1.38
N MET A 182 10.06 0.74 -1.25
CA MET A 182 8.97 0.21 -2.07
C MET A 182 8.24 1.28 -2.90
N ASP A 183 8.21 1.05 -4.21
CA ASP A 183 7.44 1.81 -5.19
C ASP A 183 6.37 0.87 -5.76
N MET A 184 5.08 1.18 -5.55
CA MET A 184 3.95 0.30 -5.84
C MET A 184 2.83 1.05 -6.55
N ASN A 185 2.62 0.69 -7.81
CA ASN A 185 1.47 1.18 -8.57
C ASN A 185 0.20 0.40 -8.20
N ARG A 186 -0.50 0.82 -7.14
CA ARG A 186 -1.92 0.55 -6.82
C ARG A 186 -2.36 -0.94 -6.69
N LEU A 187 -3.58 -1.15 -6.20
CA LEU A 187 -4.34 -2.38 -6.48
C LEU A 187 -4.74 -2.39 -7.97
N VAL A 188 -3.92 -3.01 -8.81
CA VAL A 188 -4.14 -3.17 -10.25
C VAL A 188 -4.11 -4.65 -10.60
N SER A 189 -4.83 -5.06 -11.65
CA SER A 189 -4.81 -6.43 -12.19
C SER A 189 -3.43 -6.87 -12.71
N SER A 190 -2.49 -5.94 -12.83
CA SER A 190 -1.08 -6.17 -13.17
C SER A 190 -0.22 -5.01 -12.72
N GLY A 191 0.99 -5.26 -12.24
CA GLY A 191 1.91 -4.20 -11.81
C GLY A 191 3.37 -4.64 -11.81
N ARG A 192 4.27 -3.65 -11.69
CA ARG A 192 5.70 -3.85 -11.44
C ARG A 192 6.02 -3.27 -10.08
N ILE A 193 6.67 -4.05 -9.22
CA ILE A 193 7.00 -3.67 -7.86
C ILE A 193 8.50 -3.85 -7.65
N ARG A 194 9.10 -2.89 -6.94
CA ARG A 194 10.47 -2.96 -6.46
C ARG A 194 10.44 -3.04 -4.94
N LEU A 195 11.04 -4.09 -4.38
CA LEU A 195 11.37 -4.16 -2.95
C LEU A 195 12.85 -3.80 -2.80
N LYS A 196 13.20 -3.11 -1.71
CA LYS A 196 14.59 -2.81 -1.32
C LYS A 196 14.69 -2.93 0.19
N SER A 197 15.62 -3.75 0.67
CA SER A 197 16.00 -3.76 2.09
C SER A 197 17.15 -2.77 2.29
N ILE A 198 17.05 -1.89 3.29
CA ILE A 198 18.10 -0.93 3.65
C ILE A 198 18.80 -1.42 4.92
N LYS A 199 20.12 -1.24 4.97
CA LYS A 199 20.89 -1.58 6.16
C LYS A 199 20.62 -0.57 7.27
N TYR A 200 19.68 -0.87 8.15
CA TYR A 200 19.55 -0.22 9.46
C TYR A 200 20.21 -1.09 10.52
N THR A 201 21.23 -0.54 11.19
CA THR A 201 21.84 -1.17 12.36
C THR A 201 20.92 -1.00 13.57
N ASN A 202 19.89 -1.85 13.65
CA ASN A 202 19.32 -2.50 14.84
C ASN A 202 17.96 -3.12 14.48
N ALA A 203 17.67 -4.29 15.05
CA ALA A 203 16.50 -5.16 14.82
C ALA A 203 16.54 -6.03 13.54
N ASN A 204 16.16 -7.31 13.72
CA ASN A 204 16.37 -8.39 12.76
C ASN A 204 15.35 -8.38 11.62
N SER A 205 15.83 -8.53 10.38
CA SER A 205 15.06 -8.74 9.14
C SER A 205 13.93 -7.73 8.90
N GLU A 206 14.21 -6.73 8.06
CA GLU A 206 13.14 -5.97 7.38
C GLU A 206 12.26 -6.95 6.58
N LYS A 207 10.99 -7.03 6.94
CA LYS A 207 10.02 -7.96 6.34
C LYS A 207 8.88 -7.20 5.73
N TYR A 208 8.87 -7.20 4.41
CA TYR A 208 7.85 -6.57 3.58
C TYR A 208 6.99 -7.65 2.93
N MET A 209 5.67 -7.48 3.03
CA MET A 209 4.71 -8.34 2.36
C MET A 209 3.54 -7.53 1.81
N GLN A 210 3.12 -7.91 0.61
CA GLN A 210 1.91 -7.45 -0.02
C GLN A 210 0.91 -8.61 -0.12
N ASN A 211 -0.34 -8.40 0.28
CA ASN A 211 -1.44 -9.30 -0.05
C ASN A 211 -1.87 -9.06 -1.50
N THR A 212 -1.28 -9.79 -2.45
CA THR A 212 -1.75 -9.82 -3.85
C THR A 212 -2.61 -11.06 -4.10
N LYS A 213 -3.83 -10.84 -4.62
CA LYS A 213 -4.60 -11.89 -5.28
C LYS A 213 -3.92 -12.23 -6.60
N CYS A 214 -3.72 -13.53 -6.86
CA CYS A 214 -3.19 -14.18 -8.07
C CYS A 214 -2.08 -13.42 -8.83
N ALA A 215 -0.86 -13.96 -8.82
CA ALA A 215 0.29 -13.38 -9.50
C ALA A 215 0.97 -14.36 -10.47
N ASP A 216 0.99 -14.03 -11.76
CA ASP A 216 1.99 -14.51 -12.73
C ASP A 216 3.29 -13.74 -12.49
N VAL A 217 4.21 -14.31 -11.72
CA VAL A 217 5.46 -13.63 -11.34
C VAL A 217 6.43 -13.72 -12.51
N SER A 218 6.52 -12.62 -13.28
CA SER A 218 7.12 -12.62 -14.62
C SER A 218 8.63 -12.56 -14.59
N LEU A 219 9.17 -13.66 -15.08
CA LEU A 219 10.55 -14.04 -14.90
C LEU A 219 10.76 -15.28 -15.89
N GLN A 220 11.70 -16.25 -15.74
CA GLN A 220 11.95 -17.44 -16.63
C GLN A 220 12.45 -18.79 -15.96
N ARG A 221 13.75 -19.00 -15.68
CA ARG A 221 14.44 -20.17 -15.01
C ARG A 221 15.44 -19.72 -13.90
N GLN A 222 16.13 -20.53 -13.09
CA GLN A 222 16.38 -21.97 -12.96
C GLN A 222 16.25 -22.37 -11.46
N LEU A 223 15.63 -23.52 -11.19
CA LEU A 223 15.24 -23.97 -9.84
C LEU A 223 16.45 -24.24 -8.92
N TRP A 224 16.63 -23.43 -7.88
CA TRP A 224 17.62 -23.63 -6.80
C TRP A 224 16.88 -23.67 -5.45
N SER A 225 16.13 -24.74 -5.22
CA SER A 225 15.50 -25.01 -3.93
C SER A 225 16.56 -25.21 -2.85
N GLY A 226 16.63 -24.34 -1.83
CA GLY A 226 17.60 -24.48 -0.72
C GLY A 226 18.41 -23.22 -0.36
N CYS A 227 17.84 -22.04 -0.54
CA CYS A 227 18.37 -20.75 -0.09
C CYS A 227 17.90 -20.37 1.32
N SER A 228 16.86 -21.02 1.84
CA SER A 228 16.40 -20.81 3.21
C SER A 228 17.53 -21.08 4.24
N GLY A 229 17.95 -20.01 4.92
CA GLY A 229 19.07 -20.04 5.88
C GLY A 229 20.45 -19.70 5.31
N SER A 230 20.60 -19.48 3.99
CA SER A 230 21.89 -19.17 3.35
C SER A 230 22.29 -17.68 3.38
N GLY A 231 21.54 -16.83 4.07
CA GLY A 231 21.74 -15.38 4.12
C GLY A 231 20.59 -14.62 3.46
N ASP A 232 20.87 -13.93 2.36
CA ASP A 232 19.91 -13.06 1.67
C ASP A 232 19.23 -13.82 0.53
N TYR A 233 17.90 -13.84 0.51
CA TYR A 233 17.10 -14.53 -0.51
C TYR A 233 15.72 -13.89 -0.69
N VAL A 234 15.05 -14.22 -1.79
CA VAL A 234 13.63 -13.91 -2.01
C VAL A 234 12.83 -15.20 -1.88
N GLU A 235 11.71 -15.14 -1.18
CA GLU A 235 10.81 -16.26 -0.96
C GLU A 235 9.44 -15.94 -1.57
N LEU A 236 8.87 -16.92 -2.26
CA LEU A 236 7.53 -16.88 -2.84
C LEU A 236 6.65 -17.81 -2.02
N LEU A 237 5.56 -17.28 -1.43
CA LEU A 237 4.59 -18.08 -0.67
C LEU A 237 3.22 -18.06 -1.35
N GLY A 238 2.48 -19.17 -1.22
CA GLY A 238 1.08 -19.28 -1.62
C GLY A 238 0.22 -19.85 -0.49
N GLY A 239 -1.00 -19.35 -0.35
CA GLY A 239 -1.95 -19.90 0.62
C GLY A 239 -3.36 -19.29 0.53
N ASN A 240 -4.31 -19.94 1.18
CA ASN A 240 -5.70 -19.45 1.28
C ASN A 240 -5.92 -18.51 2.48
N GLY A 241 -4.98 -18.55 3.42
CA GLY A 241 -4.90 -17.66 4.58
C GLY A 241 -4.21 -16.32 4.30
N VAL A 242 -4.05 -15.52 5.35
CA VAL A 242 -3.22 -14.31 5.38
C VAL A 242 -2.07 -14.41 6.40
N ASP A 243 -2.06 -15.46 7.22
CA ASP A 243 -0.95 -15.78 8.12
C ASP A 243 0.21 -16.43 7.35
N THR A 244 1.27 -15.65 7.11
CA THR A 244 2.47 -16.09 6.39
C THR A 244 3.18 -17.29 6.97
N SER A 245 3.04 -17.53 8.28
CA SER A 245 3.68 -18.66 8.94
C SER A 245 3.05 -20.00 8.60
N LYS A 246 1.87 -19.98 7.95
CA LYS A 246 1.12 -21.15 7.49
C LYS A 246 1.04 -21.24 5.96
N MET A 247 1.57 -20.26 5.23
CA MET A 247 1.61 -20.31 3.77
C MET A 247 2.67 -21.30 3.29
N PHE A 248 2.41 -21.94 2.14
CA PHE A 248 3.34 -22.88 1.55
C PHE A 248 4.48 -22.14 0.82
N PRO A 249 5.76 -22.46 1.08
CA PRO A 249 6.89 -21.91 0.34
C PRO A 249 6.96 -22.52 -1.06
N VAL A 250 6.47 -21.76 -2.04
CA VAL A 250 6.39 -22.13 -3.45
C VAL A 250 7.78 -22.17 -4.10
N ALA A 251 8.66 -21.23 -3.76
CA ALA A 251 10.07 -21.24 -4.13
C ALA A 251 10.89 -20.27 -3.28
N ASP A 252 12.18 -20.54 -3.16
CA ASP A 252 13.22 -19.61 -2.73
C ASP A 252 14.19 -19.29 -3.87
N LEU A 253 14.70 -18.05 -3.88
CA LEU A 253 15.56 -17.49 -4.93
C LEU A 253 16.81 -16.87 -4.29
N CYS A 254 17.95 -17.53 -4.47
CA CYS A 254 19.25 -17.10 -3.97
C CYS A 254 19.77 -15.86 -4.72
N PHE A 255 20.52 -15.00 -4.03
CA PHE A 255 21.38 -14.02 -4.67
C PHE A 255 22.79 -14.61 -4.97
N PRO A 256 23.42 -14.28 -6.11
CA PRO A 256 22.89 -13.49 -7.22
C PRO A 256 21.98 -14.32 -8.14
N ALA A 257 20.72 -13.91 -8.25
CA ALA A 257 19.74 -14.57 -9.13
C ALA A 257 20.17 -14.42 -10.60
N SER A 258 20.60 -15.52 -11.21
CA SER A 258 21.09 -15.55 -12.59
C SER A 258 19.93 -15.76 -13.55
N GLY A 259 19.44 -14.66 -14.08
CA GLY A 259 18.29 -14.63 -14.99
C GLY A 259 16.97 -14.33 -14.28
N LEU A 260 15.95 -14.26 -15.11
CA LEU A 260 14.55 -14.23 -14.74
C LEU A 260 14.15 -15.69 -14.30
N ALA A 261 13.33 -16.00 -13.25
CA ALA A 261 12.56 -17.28 -12.92
C ALA A 261 10.95 -17.29 -12.88
N GLN A 262 10.16 -17.84 -13.85
CA GLN A 262 8.68 -17.61 -13.95
C GLN A 262 7.84 -18.60 -13.14
N MET A 263 6.81 -18.12 -12.43
CA MET A 263 5.93 -18.98 -11.62
C MET A 263 4.45 -18.56 -11.66
N LYS A 264 3.55 -19.55 -11.70
CA LYS A 264 2.09 -19.39 -11.57
C LYS A 264 1.64 -19.93 -10.21
N ILE A 265 1.04 -19.09 -9.37
CA ILE A 265 0.54 -19.48 -8.04
C ILE A 265 -0.99 -19.46 -8.06
N GLY A 266 -1.62 -20.63 -7.90
CA GLY A 266 -3.07 -20.84 -7.97
C GLY A 266 -3.80 -20.71 -6.62
N CYS A 267 -3.30 -19.86 -5.73
CA CYS A 267 -3.81 -19.68 -4.36
C CYS A 267 -4.60 -18.38 -4.21
N ASP A 268 -5.52 -18.29 -3.23
CA ASP A 268 -6.27 -17.03 -2.98
C ASP A 268 -5.32 -15.84 -2.75
N ASN A 269 -4.25 -16.04 -1.97
CA ASN A 269 -3.22 -15.07 -1.68
C ASN A 269 -1.84 -15.57 -2.13
N SER A 270 -1.03 -14.67 -2.68
CA SER A 270 0.36 -14.89 -3.06
C SER A 270 1.24 -13.80 -2.46
N VAL A 271 2.44 -14.17 -2.04
CA VAL A 271 3.38 -13.31 -1.31
C VAL A 271 4.76 -13.37 -1.95
N VAL A 272 5.38 -12.20 -2.09
CA VAL A 272 6.82 -12.05 -2.32
C VAL A 272 7.43 -11.48 -1.04
N ARG A 273 8.31 -12.25 -0.38
CA ARG A 273 9.05 -11.84 0.82
C ARG A 273 10.52 -11.69 0.46
N LEU A 274 11.11 -10.53 0.75
CA LEU A 274 12.56 -10.34 0.71
C LEU A 274 13.11 -10.65 2.11
N VAL A 275 14.02 -11.61 2.23
CA VAL A 275 14.71 -11.95 3.48
C VAL A 275 16.14 -11.41 3.39
N SER A 276 16.53 -10.60 4.40
CA SER A 276 17.82 -9.92 4.44
C SER A 276 18.52 -10.19 5.77
N SER A 277 19.80 -10.57 5.69
CA SER A 277 20.74 -10.67 6.81
C SER A 277 21.28 -9.32 7.29
N GLY A 278 20.94 -8.22 6.59
CA GLY A 278 21.43 -6.87 6.91
C GLY A 278 22.88 -6.59 6.49
N ASN A 279 23.57 -7.56 5.88
CA ASN A 279 24.93 -7.38 5.38
C ASN A 279 24.96 -6.53 4.09
N TYR A 280 23.93 -6.64 3.25
CA TYR A 280 23.83 -6.00 1.94
C TYR A 280 22.53 -5.18 1.79
N VAL A 281 22.53 -4.24 0.83
CA VAL A 281 21.34 -3.48 0.43
C VAL A 281 20.66 -4.22 -0.72
N ASN A 282 19.82 -5.20 -0.38
CA ASN A 282 19.15 -6.04 -1.38
C ASN A 282 18.08 -5.27 -2.12
N ARG A 283 17.88 -5.64 -3.39
CA ARG A 283 16.80 -5.14 -4.24
C ARG A 283 16.25 -6.28 -5.08
N VAL A 284 14.94 -6.47 -5.04
CA VAL A 284 14.22 -7.33 -5.99
C VAL A 284 13.24 -6.47 -6.77
N THR A 285 13.05 -6.78 -8.05
CA THR A 285 12.01 -6.15 -8.86
C THR A 285 11.27 -7.26 -9.58
N PHE A 286 9.98 -7.41 -9.28
CA PHE A 286 9.11 -8.40 -9.88
C PHE A 286 7.97 -7.71 -10.64
N GLN A 287 7.32 -8.47 -11.51
CA GLN A 287 6.05 -8.08 -12.13
C GLN A 287 5.02 -9.13 -11.77
N TYR A 288 3.77 -8.74 -11.69
CA TYR A 288 2.65 -9.62 -11.43
C TYR A 288 1.48 -9.28 -12.35
N ARG A 289 0.61 -10.27 -12.59
CA ARG A 289 -0.75 -10.08 -13.10
C ARG A 289 -1.68 -11.18 -12.58
N LEU A 290 -2.98 -10.92 -12.57
CA LEU A 290 -4.00 -11.94 -12.35
C LEU A 290 -3.90 -13.06 -13.39
N LEU A 291 -4.09 -14.30 -12.93
CA LEU A 291 -4.23 -15.49 -13.77
C LEU A 291 -5.69 -15.65 -14.18
N ASP A 292 -5.95 -15.96 -15.45
CA ASP A 292 -7.30 -16.30 -15.90
C ASP A 292 -7.69 -17.71 -15.46
N GLN A 293 -9.01 -17.99 -15.35
CA GLN A 293 -9.51 -19.34 -15.01
C GLN A 293 -9.01 -20.45 -15.95
N ASN A 294 -8.65 -20.11 -17.19
CA ASN A 294 -8.09 -21.05 -18.16
C ASN A 294 -6.58 -21.30 -17.98
N GLU A 295 -5.90 -20.44 -17.24
CA GLU A 295 -4.48 -20.52 -16.93
C GLU A 295 -4.18 -21.13 -15.56
N LEU A 296 -5.22 -21.32 -14.74
CA LEU A 296 -5.12 -22.11 -13.51
C LEU A 296 -4.56 -23.50 -13.84
N PRO A 297 -3.60 -24.04 -13.07
CA PRO A 297 -2.84 -25.22 -13.48
C PRO A 297 -3.56 -26.60 -13.52
N LYS A 298 -4.42 -26.81 -14.52
CA LYS A 298 -5.28 -28.01 -14.71
C LYS A 298 -4.60 -29.40 -14.72
N THR A 299 -3.27 -29.51 -14.63
CA THR A 299 -2.56 -30.82 -14.64
C THR A 299 -1.25 -30.81 -13.83
N ARG A 300 -0.91 -31.97 -13.26
CA ARG A 300 0.17 -32.21 -12.28
C ARG A 300 1.60 -31.76 -12.65
N GLU A 301 1.93 -31.49 -13.91
CA GLU A 301 3.33 -31.38 -14.33
C GLU A 301 3.98 -30.00 -14.13
N ASN A 302 3.21 -28.93 -13.87
CA ASN A 302 3.74 -27.59 -13.51
C ASN A 302 2.70 -26.80 -12.69
N GLY A 303 1.91 -27.51 -11.88
CA GLY A 303 0.69 -26.97 -11.27
C GLY A 303 0.60 -27.09 -9.76
N LEU A 304 0.47 -25.96 -9.07
CA LEU A 304 0.46 -25.90 -7.60
C LEU A 304 -0.93 -26.12 -6.97
N ASP A 305 -1.92 -26.59 -7.74
CA ASP A 305 -3.33 -26.75 -7.32
C ASP A 305 -3.49 -27.54 -6.00
N HIS A 306 -2.62 -28.50 -5.72
CA HIS A 306 -2.69 -29.30 -4.48
C HIS A 306 -2.20 -28.57 -3.21
N PHE A 307 -1.40 -27.50 -3.30
CA PHE A 307 -0.88 -26.81 -2.11
C PHE A 307 -1.91 -25.87 -1.48
N CYS A 308 -2.87 -25.40 -2.28
CA CYS A 308 -3.93 -24.49 -1.86
C CYS A 308 -5.33 -25.13 -1.96
N ALA A 309 -5.39 -26.46 -2.01
CA ALA A 309 -6.62 -27.26 -1.91
C ALA A 309 -6.80 -27.94 -0.54
N VAL A 310 -5.99 -27.56 0.46
CA VAL A 310 -6.13 -28.06 1.84
C VAL A 310 -7.23 -27.27 2.55
N GLU A 311 -8.17 -28.00 3.16
CA GLU A 311 -9.42 -27.53 3.78
C GLU A 311 -9.24 -26.56 4.97
#